data_AF-A0A3N2N6Y1-F1
#
_entry.id   AF-A0A3N2N6Y1-F1
#
_cell.length_a   1.000
_cell.length_b   1.000
_cell.length_c   1.000
_cell.angle_alpha   90.00
_cell.angle_beta   90.00
_cell.angle_gamma   90.00
#
_symmetry.space_group_name_H-M   'P 1'
#
loop_
_entity.id
_entity.type
_entity.pdbx_description
1 polymer ?
#
loop_
_entity_poly.entity_id
_entity_poly.type
_entity_poly.pdbx_seq_one_letter_code
_entity_poly.pdbx_strand_id
1 'polypeptide(L)'
;MKNKEEIQSVINRCKRSGNFKRLRIYLRKLLADMPDEYYLLAELSSACYQLEKYDEALTHAHKAYDIAPTDYWVRYIYGCALTANDKLEEAAELFDSIIACDVMFLANYEHGEGKRWADSLLNDSLYMRAVVFQQEGCSIEARDMFLRHKSLRRRGLYSDFSIRQVDNHIRTLDVNISD
;
A
#
# COMPACT_ATOMS: atom_id res chain seq x y z
N MET A 1 -12.25 -26.87 7.40
CA MET A 1 -11.51 -25.61 7.18
C MET A 1 -11.51 -25.33 5.68
N LYS A 2 -11.72 -24.07 5.27
CA LYS A 2 -11.58 -23.70 3.84
C LYS A 2 -10.13 -23.85 3.42
N ASN A 3 -9.89 -24.34 2.21
CA ASN A 3 -8.54 -24.41 1.66
C ASN A 3 -8.05 -22.98 1.30
N LYS A 4 -6.73 -22.75 1.34
CA LYS A 4 -6.07 -21.46 1.05
C LYS A 4 -6.54 -20.84 -0.28
N GLU A 5 -6.75 -21.68 -1.30
CA GLU A 5 -7.25 -21.25 -2.62
C GLU A 5 -8.65 -20.64 -2.58
N GLU A 6 -9.55 -21.21 -1.76
CA GLU A 6 -10.91 -20.69 -1.59
C GLU A 6 -10.90 -19.34 -0.88
N ILE A 7 -10.03 -19.21 0.14
CA ILE A 7 -9.83 -17.95 0.86
C ILE A 7 -9.37 -16.87 -0.12
N GLN A 8 -8.33 -17.15 -0.90
CA GLN A 8 -7.78 -16.21 -1.87
C GLN A 8 -8.79 -15.82 -2.95
N SER A 9 -9.58 -16.78 -3.44
CA SER A 9 -10.62 -16.53 -4.44
C SER A 9 -11.68 -15.53 -3.94
N VAL A 10 -12.10 -15.64 -2.67
CA VAL A 10 -13.05 -14.70 -2.07
C VAL A 10 -12.44 -13.31 -1.89
N ILE A 11 -11.20 -13.23 -1.40
CA ILE A 11 -10.46 -11.97 -1.24
C ILE A 11 -10.37 -11.24 -2.59
N ASN A 12 -9.84 -11.93 -3.61
CA ASN A 12 -9.67 -11.37 -4.94
C ASN A 12 -11.00 -10.91 -5.55
N ARG A 13 -12.08 -11.68 -5.37
CA ARG A 13 -13.41 -11.31 -5.86
C ARG A 13 -13.94 -10.05 -5.17
N CYS A 14 -13.76 -9.91 -3.86
CA CYS A 14 -14.22 -8.73 -3.14
C CYS A 14 -13.40 -7.49 -3.56
N LYS A 15 -12.07 -7.61 -3.68
CA LYS A 15 -11.20 -6.52 -4.15
C LYS A 15 -11.59 -6.05 -5.56
N ARG A 16 -11.74 -6.97 -6.51
CA ARG A 16 -12.16 -6.66 -7.89
C ARG A 16 -13.54 -6.01 -7.99
N SER A 17 -14.46 -6.34 -7.08
CA SER A 17 -15.80 -5.76 -7.05
C SER A 17 -15.92 -4.51 -6.16
N GLY A 18 -14.83 -4.08 -5.51
CA GLY A 18 -14.84 -2.99 -4.54
C GLY A 18 -15.69 -3.26 -3.28
N ASN A 19 -16.10 -4.52 -3.04
CA ASN A 19 -16.96 -4.87 -1.91
C ASN A 19 -16.15 -5.06 -0.63
N PHE A 20 -15.52 -3.98 -0.18
CA PHE A 20 -14.66 -3.97 1.00
C PHE A 20 -15.44 -4.21 2.30
N LYS A 21 -16.73 -3.84 2.35
CA LYS A 21 -17.61 -4.17 3.49
C LYS A 21 -17.72 -5.68 3.68
N ARG A 22 -17.98 -6.43 2.60
CA ARG A 22 -18.01 -7.90 2.63
C ARG A 22 -16.64 -8.49 2.95
N LEU A 23 -15.57 -7.93 2.34
CA LEU A 23 -14.21 -8.38 2.59
C LEU A 23 -13.84 -8.29 4.08
N ARG A 24 -14.10 -7.13 4.69
CA ARG A 24 -13.86 -6.89 6.12
C ARG A 24 -14.58 -7.91 7.01
N ILE A 25 -15.88 -8.17 6.76
CA ILE A 25 -16.65 -9.17 7.53
C ILE A 25 -16.06 -10.57 7.34
N TYR A 26 -15.66 -10.92 6.12
CA TYR A 26 -15.09 -12.21 5.79
C TYR A 26 -13.75 -12.44 6.49
N LEU A 27 -12.84 -11.48 6.43
CA LEU A 27 -11.52 -11.55 7.05
C LEU A 27 -11.61 -11.61 8.58
N ARG A 28 -12.48 -10.82 9.21
CA ARG A 28 -12.70 -10.89 10.66
C ARG A 28 -13.18 -12.26 11.13
N LYS A 29 -13.98 -12.97 10.32
CA LYS A 29 -14.37 -14.35 10.62
C LYS A 29 -13.19 -15.31 10.55
N LEU A 30 -12.34 -15.20 9.53
CA LEU A 30 -11.14 -16.05 9.42
C LEU A 30 -10.15 -15.81 10.56
N LEU A 31 -9.95 -14.54 10.92
CA LEU A 31 -9.05 -14.13 12.00
C LEU A 31 -9.56 -14.52 13.40
N ALA A 32 -10.83 -14.89 13.56
CA ALA A 32 -11.32 -15.46 14.82
C ALA A 32 -10.69 -16.84 15.10
N ASP A 33 -10.40 -17.61 14.05
CA ASP A 33 -9.77 -18.92 14.13
C ASP A 33 -8.24 -18.86 13.95
N MET A 34 -7.75 -17.83 13.24
CA MET A 34 -6.33 -17.63 12.89
C MET A 34 -5.88 -16.20 13.27
N PRO A 35 -5.80 -15.86 14.57
CA PRO A 35 -5.65 -14.47 15.02
C PRO A 35 -4.34 -13.80 14.63
N ASP A 36 -3.31 -14.59 14.35
CA ASP A 36 -1.94 -14.12 14.06
C ASP A 36 -1.52 -14.42 12.62
N GLU A 37 -2.49 -14.71 11.73
CA GLU A 37 -2.22 -14.84 10.31
C GLU A 37 -2.00 -13.44 9.69
N TYR A 38 -0.73 -13.02 9.61
CA TYR A 38 -0.34 -11.66 9.23
C TYR A 38 -0.87 -11.24 7.86
N TYR A 39 -0.95 -12.17 6.89
CA TYR A 39 -1.49 -11.88 5.56
C TYR A 39 -2.96 -11.45 5.65
N LEU A 40 -3.77 -12.13 6.46
CA LEU A 40 -5.18 -11.80 6.65
C LEU A 40 -5.36 -10.51 7.45
N LEU A 41 -4.46 -10.22 8.40
CA LEU A 41 -4.41 -8.93 9.11
C LEU A 41 -4.11 -7.78 8.15
N ALA A 42 -3.14 -7.94 7.25
CA ALA A 42 -2.79 -6.95 6.24
C ALA A 42 -3.92 -6.73 5.21
N GLU A 43 -4.57 -7.80 4.72
CA GLU A 43 -5.77 -7.66 3.87
C GLU A 43 -6.93 -6.99 4.61
N LEU A 44 -7.08 -7.22 5.92
CA LEU A 44 -8.12 -6.57 6.73
C LEU A 44 -7.82 -5.09 6.90
N SER A 45 -6.57 -4.74 7.16
CA SER A 45 -6.12 -3.35 7.18
C SER A 45 -6.41 -2.64 5.85
N SER A 46 -6.02 -3.26 4.73
CA SER A 46 -6.30 -2.73 3.40
C SER A 46 -7.81 -2.51 3.18
N ALA A 47 -8.66 -3.48 3.56
CA ALA A 47 -10.10 -3.33 3.46
C ALA A 47 -10.65 -2.20 4.35
N CYS A 48 -10.10 -2.00 5.54
CA CYS A 48 -10.47 -0.91 6.44
C CYS A 48 -10.03 0.45 5.88
N TYR A 49 -8.83 0.54 5.30
CA TYR A 49 -8.32 1.74 4.63
C TYR A 49 -9.25 2.18 3.49
N GLN A 50 -9.67 1.23 2.64
CA GLN A 50 -10.62 1.48 1.53
C GLN A 50 -12.04 1.86 2.01
N LEU A 51 -12.35 1.60 3.28
CA LEU A 51 -13.60 2.01 3.94
C LEU A 51 -13.43 3.28 4.78
N GLU A 52 -12.28 3.96 4.67
CA GLU A 52 -11.93 5.18 5.42
C GLU A 52 -11.95 4.96 6.95
N LYS A 53 -11.72 3.72 7.38
CA LYS A 53 -11.61 3.34 8.80
C LYS A 53 -10.16 3.33 9.23
N TYR A 54 -9.54 4.50 9.24
CA TYR A 54 -8.08 4.62 9.35
C TYR A 54 -7.51 4.12 10.67
N ASP A 55 -8.20 4.33 11.81
CA ASP A 55 -7.76 3.78 13.10
C ASP A 55 -7.77 2.24 13.12
N GLU A 56 -8.80 1.62 12.55
CA GLU A 56 -8.92 0.16 12.45
C GLU A 56 -7.88 -0.39 11.46
N ALA A 57 -7.63 0.31 10.36
CA ALA A 57 -6.58 -0.04 9.41
C ALA A 57 -5.19 -0.01 10.06
N LEU A 58 -4.89 1.03 10.84
CA LEU A 58 -3.63 1.17 11.56
C LEU A 58 -3.43 0.06 12.58
N THR A 59 -4.46 -0.24 13.38
CA THR A 59 -4.41 -1.30 14.39
C THR A 59 -4.05 -2.66 13.77
N HIS A 60 -4.71 -3.02 12.65
CA HIS A 60 -4.45 -4.30 11.99
C HIS A 60 -3.13 -4.32 11.21
N ALA A 61 -2.73 -3.21 10.61
CA ALA A 61 -1.45 -3.12 9.91
C ALA A 61 -0.27 -3.24 10.87
N HIS A 62 -0.33 -2.54 12.01
CA HIS A 62 0.68 -2.63 13.05
C HIS A 62 0.84 -4.08 13.55
N LYS A 63 -0.28 -4.77 13.84
CA LYS A 63 -0.23 -6.18 14.24
C LYS A 63 0.37 -7.08 13.15
N ALA A 64 0.05 -6.85 11.87
CA ALA A 64 0.65 -7.60 10.77
C ALA A 64 2.17 -7.36 10.68
N TYR A 65 2.59 -6.10 10.85
CA TYR A 65 3.99 -5.70 10.82
C TYR A 65 4.80 -6.28 11.99
N ASP A 66 4.23 -6.32 13.20
CA ASP A 66 4.87 -6.95 14.37
C ASP A 66 5.19 -8.43 14.13
N ILE A 67 4.35 -9.13 13.36
CA ILE A 67 4.52 -10.56 13.07
C ILE A 67 5.48 -10.78 11.89
N ALA A 68 5.39 -9.96 10.84
CA ALA A 68 6.16 -10.11 9.61
C ALA A 68 6.83 -8.80 9.16
N PRO A 69 7.78 -8.24 9.94
CA PRO A 69 8.40 -6.95 9.64
C PRO A 69 9.31 -6.99 8.42
N THR A 70 9.67 -8.19 7.93
CA THR A 70 10.51 -8.41 6.74
C THR A 70 9.70 -8.53 5.44
N ASP A 71 8.38 -8.62 5.51
CA ASP A 71 7.50 -8.62 4.34
C ASP A 71 7.29 -7.18 3.84
N TYR A 72 7.78 -6.89 2.63
CA TYR A 72 7.72 -5.54 2.07
C TYR A 72 6.31 -5.12 1.66
N TRP A 73 5.42 -6.07 1.40
CA TRP A 73 4.01 -5.74 1.20
C TRP A 73 3.34 -5.35 2.51
N VAL A 74 3.67 -6.02 3.62
CA VAL A 74 3.19 -5.64 4.96
C VAL A 74 3.70 -4.25 5.34
N ARG A 75 4.98 -3.93 5.07
CA ARG A 75 5.53 -2.58 5.24
C ARG A 75 4.74 -1.53 4.46
N TYR A 76 4.42 -1.80 3.19
CA TYR A 76 3.62 -0.89 2.37
C TYR A 76 2.22 -0.66 2.96
N ILE A 77 1.53 -1.74 3.37
CA ILE A 77 0.20 -1.62 4.00
C ILE A 77 0.27 -0.81 5.30
N TYR A 78 1.31 -1.03 6.12
CA TYR A 78 1.50 -0.28 7.34
C TYR A 78 1.83 1.20 7.08
N GLY A 79 2.71 1.50 6.14
CA GLY A 79 2.99 2.87 5.68
C GLY A 79 1.72 3.59 5.23
N CYS A 80 0.88 2.94 4.42
CA CYS A 80 -0.40 3.52 3.99
C CYS A 80 -1.32 3.84 5.18
N ALA A 81 -1.44 2.94 6.14
CA ALA A 81 -2.26 3.17 7.33
C ALA A 81 -1.69 4.28 8.23
N LEU A 82 -0.36 4.38 8.35
CA LEU A 82 0.31 5.47 9.08
C LEU A 82 0.08 6.83 8.42
N THR A 83 0.23 6.92 7.09
CA THR A 83 -0.06 8.16 6.33
C THR A 83 -1.49 8.65 6.55
N ALA A 84 -2.48 7.74 6.56
CA ALA A 84 -3.87 8.11 6.81
C ALA A 84 -4.18 8.54 8.25
N ASN A 85 -3.26 8.28 9.18
CA ASN A 85 -3.34 8.71 10.59
C ASN A 85 -2.31 9.79 10.92
N ASP A 86 -1.80 10.51 9.91
CA ASP A 86 -0.87 11.64 10.06
C ASP A 86 0.46 11.29 10.75
N LYS A 87 0.84 10.00 10.74
CA LYS A 87 2.12 9.50 11.26
C LYS A 87 3.17 9.48 10.15
N LEU A 88 3.52 10.68 9.68
CA LEU A 88 4.24 10.88 8.42
C LEU A 88 5.68 10.38 8.44
N GLU A 89 6.41 10.62 9.53
CA GLU A 89 7.82 10.21 9.68
C GLU A 89 7.96 8.68 9.63
N GLU A 90 7.16 7.96 10.44
CA GLU A 90 7.12 6.50 10.46
C GLU A 90 6.70 5.92 9.09
N ALA A 91 5.75 6.56 8.41
CA ALA A 91 5.33 6.14 7.07
C ALA A 91 6.45 6.33 6.03
N ALA A 92 7.16 7.46 6.08
CA ALA A 92 8.28 7.76 5.19
C ALA A 92 9.38 6.69 5.29
N GLU A 93 9.78 6.32 6.51
CA GLU A 93 10.79 5.28 6.73
C GLU A 93 10.41 3.94 6.09
N LEU A 94 9.15 3.53 6.20
CA LEU A 94 8.67 2.29 5.61
C LEU A 94 8.71 2.34 4.08
N PHE A 95 8.24 3.42 3.46
CA PHE A 95 8.29 3.57 2.01
C PHE A 95 9.73 3.68 1.49
N ASP A 96 10.59 4.43 2.17
CA ASP A 96 12.00 4.57 1.81
C ASP A 96 12.72 3.22 1.89
N SER A 97 12.37 2.36 2.87
CA SER A 97 12.91 1.00 2.96
C SER A 97 12.54 0.11 1.76
N ILE A 98 11.37 0.32 1.14
CA ILE A 98 10.94 -0.40 -0.06
C ILE A 98 11.63 0.18 -1.29
N ILE A 99 11.68 1.51 -1.42
CA ILE A 99 12.27 2.22 -2.56
C ILE A 99 13.77 1.96 -2.68
N ALA A 100 14.46 1.74 -1.56
CA ALA A 100 15.89 1.42 -1.52
C ALA A 100 16.22 0.00 -2.02
N CYS A 101 15.23 -0.87 -2.18
CA CYS A 101 15.47 -2.25 -2.60
C CYS A 101 15.71 -2.38 -4.11
N ASP A 102 16.57 -3.33 -4.48
CA ASP A 102 16.65 -3.78 -5.86
C ASP A 102 15.37 -4.52 -6.27
N VAL A 103 14.89 -4.27 -7.48
CA VAL A 103 13.63 -4.86 -7.98
C VAL A 103 13.72 -6.38 -8.10
N MET A 104 14.89 -6.93 -8.42
CA MET A 104 15.08 -8.39 -8.51
C MET A 104 15.20 -9.01 -7.13
N PHE A 105 15.71 -8.28 -6.13
CA PHE A 105 15.62 -8.71 -4.74
C PHE A 105 14.15 -8.82 -4.30
N LEU A 106 13.35 -7.77 -4.46
CA LEU A 106 11.91 -7.80 -4.13
C LEU A 106 11.17 -8.87 -4.93
N ALA A 107 11.52 -9.09 -6.19
CA ALA A 107 10.86 -10.10 -7.01
C ALA A 107 11.02 -11.53 -6.50
N ASN A 108 12.14 -11.83 -5.82
CA ASN A 108 12.58 -13.21 -5.55
C ASN A 108 12.76 -13.54 -4.06
N TYR A 109 12.54 -12.59 -3.15
CA TYR A 109 12.53 -12.90 -1.71
C TYR A 109 11.32 -13.80 -1.35
N GLU A 110 11.28 -14.30 -0.11
CA GLU A 110 10.33 -15.31 0.36
C GLU A 110 8.85 -15.01 0.02
N HIS A 111 8.45 -13.73 0.06
CA HIS A 111 7.07 -13.29 -0.23
C HIS A 111 6.95 -12.58 -1.59
N GLY A 112 7.97 -12.67 -2.44
CA GLY A 112 7.99 -12.04 -3.76
C GLY A 112 7.11 -12.77 -4.76
N GLU A 113 6.32 -12.02 -5.52
CA GLU A 113 5.45 -12.57 -6.57
C GLU A 113 5.99 -12.30 -7.99
N GLY A 114 7.31 -12.12 -8.10
CA GLY A 114 8.01 -11.87 -9.36
C GLY A 114 8.10 -10.39 -9.74
N LYS A 115 8.83 -10.14 -10.84
CA LYS A 115 9.26 -8.79 -11.21
C LYS A 115 8.13 -7.77 -11.38
N ARG A 116 7.00 -8.17 -11.95
CA ARG A 116 5.87 -7.23 -12.18
C ARG A 116 5.22 -6.77 -10.88
N TRP A 117 5.10 -7.68 -9.91
CA TRP A 117 4.63 -7.35 -8.57
C TRP A 117 5.62 -6.41 -7.89
N ALA A 118 6.91 -6.70 -7.97
CA ALA A 118 7.97 -5.87 -7.38
C ALA A 118 8.02 -4.47 -7.99
N ASP A 119 7.92 -4.35 -9.32
CA ASP A 119 7.80 -3.07 -10.02
C ASP A 119 6.58 -2.27 -9.52
N SER A 120 5.44 -2.94 -9.30
CA SER A 120 4.21 -2.29 -8.85
C SER A 120 4.35 -1.81 -7.40
N LEU A 121 4.87 -2.65 -6.51
CA LEU A 121 5.09 -2.32 -5.09
C LEU A 121 6.05 -1.13 -4.92
N LEU A 122 7.18 -1.15 -5.64
CA LEU A 122 8.15 -0.04 -5.60
C LEU A 122 7.53 1.24 -6.13
N ASN A 123 6.82 1.15 -7.25
CA ASN A 123 6.22 2.32 -7.88
C ASN A 123 5.06 2.92 -7.07
N ASP A 124 4.26 2.10 -6.39
CA ASP A 124 3.20 2.56 -5.50
C ASP A 124 3.79 3.10 -4.19
N SER A 125 4.93 2.59 -3.72
CA SER A 125 5.67 3.18 -2.61
C SER A 125 6.22 4.56 -2.96
N LEU A 126 6.69 4.79 -4.21
CA LEU A 126 7.06 6.12 -4.69
C LEU A 126 5.87 7.09 -4.65
N TYR A 127 4.68 6.63 -5.05
CA TYR A 127 3.47 7.45 -4.98
C TYR A 127 3.17 7.85 -3.54
N MET A 128 3.15 6.88 -2.62
CA MET A 128 2.79 7.16 -1.24
C MET A 128 3.84 8.00 -0.52
N ARG A 129 5.12 7.82 -0.83
CA ARG A 129 6.17 8.72 -0.34
C ARG A 129 6.02 10.15 -0.85
N ALA A 130 5.55 10.33 -2.09
CA ALA A 130 5.20 11.65 -2.63
C ALA A 130 4.01 12.28 -1.90
N VAL A 131 2.99 11.48 -1.53
CA VAL A 131 1.87 11.94 -0.70
C VAL A 131 2.36 12.43 0.67
N VAL A 132 3.27 11.68 1.29
CA VAL A 132 3.88 12.08 2.58
C VAL A 132 4.60 13.43 2.43
N PHE A 133 5.48 13.59 1.43
CA PHE A 133 6.14 14.88 1.19
C PHE A 133 5.15 16.02 0.95
N GLN A 134 4.05 15.76 0.24
CA GLN A 134 3.02 16.77 0.01
C GLN A 134 2.30 17.17 1.30
N GLN A 135 2.06 16.24 2.23
CA GLN A 135 1.47 16.54 3.53
C GLN A 135 2.44 17.29 4.45
N GLU A 136 3.75 17.04 4.32
CA GLU A 136 4.82 17.77 5.02
C GLU A 136 5.07 19.18 4.43
N GLY A 137 4.47 19.52 3.28
CA GLY A 137 4.68 20.79 2.58
C GLY A 137 5.93 20.84 1.68
N CYS A 138 6.66 19.72 1.56
CA CYS A 138 7.81 19.53 0.68
C CYS A 138 7.38 19.40 -0.79
N SER A 139 6.94 20.52 -1.37
CA SER A 139 6.23 20.52 -2.66
C SER A 139 7.10 20.11 -3.85
N ILE A 140 8.40 20.45 -3.83
CA ILE A 140 9.35 20.10 -4.90
C ILE A 140 9.61 18.60 -4.88
N GLU A 141 9.92 18.05 -3.71
CA GLU A 141 10.20 16.63 -3.50
C GLU A 141 8.99 15.77 -3.85
N ALA A 142 7.80 16.16 -3.37
CA ALA A 142 6.54 15.49 -3.72
C ALA A 142 6.35 15.43 -5.25
N ARG A 143 6.54 16.56 -5.91
CA ARG A 143 6.35 16.68 -7.36
C ARG A 143 7.32 15.79 -8.14
N ASP A 144 8.60 15.81 -7.77
CA ASP A 144 9.63 15.01 -8.42
C ASP A 144 9.34 13.51 -8.26
N MET A 145 8.86 13.09 -7.08
CA MET A 145 8.45 11.71 -6.85
C MET A 145 7.20 11.32 -7.64
N PHE A 146 6.19 12.18 -7.76
CA PHE A 146 5.02 11.91 -8.61
C PHE A 146 5.40 11.79 -10.09
N LEU A 147 6.32 12.64 -10.57
CA LEU A 147 6.86 12.54 -11.93
C LEU A 147 7.64 11.23 -12.13
N ARG A 148 8.42 10.81 -11.13
CA ARG A 148 9.12 9.52 -11.15
C ARG A 148 8.16 8.33 -11.14
N HIS A 149 7.12 8.36 -10.31
CA HIS A 149 6.06 7.36 -10.36
C HIS A 149 5.49 7.26 -11.77
N LYS A 150 5.14 8.40 -12.38
CA LYS A 150 4.55 8.47 -13.72
C LYS A 150 5.48 7.91 -14.79
N SER A 151 6.78 8.21 -14.74
CA SER A 151 7.75 7.76 -15.75
C SER A 151 7.99 6.25 -15.74
N LEU A 152 7.78 5.59 -14.59
CA LEU A 152 7.91 4.14 -14.45
C LEU A 152 6.64 3.38 -14.88
N ARG A 153 5.54 4.07 -15.19
CA ARG A 153 4.30 3.44 -15.65
C ARG A 153 4.46 2.91 -17.08
N ARG A 154 4.04 1.67 -17.27
CA ARG A 154 4.03 0.99 -18.57
C ARG A 154 2.79 0.15 -18.76
N ARG A 155 2.45 -0.16 -20.01
CA ARG A 155 1.23 -0.91 -20.37
C ARG A 155 1.13 -2.23 -19.57
N GLY A 156 0.03 -2.37 -18.83
CA GLY A 156 -0.29 -3.54 -18.03
C GLY A 156 0.44 -3.64 -16.69
N LEU A 157 1.28 -2.68 -16.30
CA LEU A 157 1.81 -2.62 -14.93
C LEU A 157 0.69 -2.17 -14.00
N TYR A 158 0.46 -2.95 -12.94
CA TYR A 158 -0.55 -2.66 -11.95
C TYR A 158 -0.12 -1.46 -11.08
N SER A 159 -1.10 -0.75 -10.53
CA SER A 159 -0.92 0.25 -9.49
C SER A 159 -2.27 0.56 -8.87
N ASP A 160 -2.29 0.80 -7.57
CA ASP A 160 -3.48 1.28 -6.85
C ASP A 160 -3.89 2.70 -7.28
N PHE A 161 -2.98 3.44 -7.92
CA PHE A 161 -3.16 4.85 -8.28
C PHE A 161 -3.30 5.04 -9.79
N SER A 162 -4.30 5.82 -10.18
CA SER A 162 -4.50 6.21 -11.58
C SER A 162 -3.55 7.33 -11.99
N ILE A 163 -3.15 7.36 -13.27
CA ILE A 163 -2.39 8.50 -13.84
C ILE A 163 -3.13 9.83 -13.62
N ARG A 164 -4.46 9.83 -13.65
CA ARG A 164 -5.27 11.02 -13.40
C ARG A 164 -5.10 11.55 -11.97
N GLN A 165 -5.01 10.68 -10.97
CA GLN A 165 -4.72 11.11 -9.59
C GLN A 165 -3.33 11.76 -9.52
N VAL A 166 -2.31 11.12 -10.10
CA VAL A 166 -0.95 11.65 -10.17
C VAL A 166 -0.92 13.03 -10.83
N ASP A 167 -1.59 13.18 -11.98
CA ASP A 167 -1.66 14.46 -12.70
C ASP A 167 -2.37 15.56 -11.89
N ASN A 168 -3.37 15.21 -11.07
CA ASN A 168 -4.03 16.17 -10.20
C ASN A 168 -3.10 16.64 -9.07
N HIS A 169 -2.31 15.74 -8.47
CA HIS A 169 -1.29 16.10 -7.49
C HIS A 169 -0.26 17.06 -8.09
N ILE A 170 0.31 16.70 -9.25
CA ILE A 170 1.33 17.53 -9.94
C ILE A 170 0.79 18.94 -10.24
N ARG A 171 -0.43 19.06 -10.79
CA ARG A 171 -1.02 20.39 -11.06
C ARG A 171 -1.18 21.24 -9.81
N THR A 172 -1.55 20.62 -8.68
CA THR A 172 -1.70 21.33 -7.40
C THR A 172 -0.34 21.81 -6.90
N LEU A 173 0.69 20.96 -7.00
CA LEU A 173 2.05 21.29 -6.60
C LEU A 173 2.69 22.35 -7.51
N ASP A 174 2.44 22.31 -8.81
CA ASP A 174 2.92 23.32 -9.77
C ASP A 174 2.44 24.73 -9.39
N VAL A 175 1.18 24.87 -8.97
CA VAL A 175 0.62 26.15 -8.48
C VAL A 175 1.33 26.60 -7.21
N ASN A 176 1.46 25.70 -6.22
CA ASN A 176 2.09 26.02 -4.94
C ASN A 176 3.59 26.39 -5.06
N ILE A 177 4.30 25.87 -6.06
CA ILE A 177 5.73 26.18 -6.29
C ILE A 177 5.90 27.53 -7.00
N SER A 178 4.91 27.95 -7.79
CA SER A 178 4.97 29.21 -8.53
C SER A 178 4.58 30.45 -7.73
N ASP A 179 3.99 30.26 -6.54
CA ASP A 179 3.62 31.31 -5.58
C ASP A 179 4.76 31.61 -4.60
#